data_AF-A0A7S0RE72-F1
#
_entry.id   AF-A0A7S0RE72-F1
#
_cell.length_a   1.000
_cell.length_b   1.000
_cell.length_c   1.000
_cell.angle_alpha   90.00
_cell.angle_beta   90.00
_cell.angle_gamma   90.00
#
_symmetry.space_group_name_H-M   'P 1'
#
loop_
_entity.id
_entity.type
_entity.pdbx_description
1 polymer ?
#
loop_
_entity_poly.entity_id
_entity_poly.type
_entity_poly.pdbx_seq_one_letter_code
_entity_poly.pdbx_strand_id
1 'polypeptide(L)'
;DLSYSTGGSYLGQEYETGGEYMEQYPGELETVYGSMTDETLAKLQARREARALDVTGKPRKAPVTGVPRVHRQPEAAAEPNWRYHEIEGEAARPLRTSATELLKTRGMRKQFSLSPAHIHFGRVQLGGRISKFAKLSNISPDLGRFFIRPPNHPLSLKYKPGALPAGMGVRLEVTFVADQPGDFCEEIIINTEHHHFVLTVSAKVVGEAGGEAG
;
A
#
# COMPACT_ATOMS: atom_id res chain seq x y z
N ASP A 1 61.99 -7.22 -17.05
CA ASP A 1 61.52 -6.54 -18.26
C ASP A 1 60.89 -7.51 -19.24
N LEU A 2 59.55 -7.48 -19.33
CA LEU A 2 58.78 -8.18 -20.35
C LEU A 2 57.77 -7.19 -20.91
N SER A 3 58.13 -6.65 -22.07
CA SER A 3 57.32 -5.75 -22.89
C SER A 3 56.37 -6.54 -23.79
N TYR A 4 55.10 -6.16 -23.84
CA TYR A 4 54.22 -6.45 -24.96
C TYR A 4 53.48 -5.18 -25.39
N SER A 5 53.65 -4.84 -26.66
CA SER A 5 52.96 -3.77 -27.40
C SER A 5 52.46 -4.37 -28.70
N THR A 6 51.14 -4.26 -28.92
CA THR A 6 50.34 -4.18 -30.18
C THR A 6 48.93 -4.58 -29.76
N GLY A 7 47.84 -3.83 -29.95
CA GLY A 7 47.46 -2.95 -31.06
C GLY A 7 46.06 -3.40 -31.47
N GLY A 8 45.03 -2.58 -31.26
CA GLY A 8 43.64 -2.97 -31.53
C GLY A 8 42.68 -1.80 -31.31
N SER A 9 42.55 -0.96 -32.33
CA SER A 9 41.58 0.13 -32.46
C SER A 9 40.16 -0.41 -32.63
N TYR A 10 39.23 -0.02 -31.76
CA TYR A 10 37.80 -0.14 -32.04
C TYR A 10 37.25 1.23 -32.43
N LEU A 11 36.96 1.35 -33.73
CA LEU A 11 36.18 2.40 -34.36
C LEU A 11 34.80 2.49 -33.70
N GLY A 12 34.30 3.73 -33.59
CA GLY A 12 32.91 4.01 -33.27
C GLY A 12 31.96 3.50 -34.35
N GLN A 13 30.74 3.16 -33.92
CA GLN A 13 29.58 3.16 -34.78
C GLN A 13 28.48 3.94 -34.06
N GLU A 14 28.17 5.08 -34.68
CA GLU A 14 26.94 5.83 -34.51
C GLU A 14 25.79 4.96 -35.02
N TYR A 15 24.67 4.92 -34.29
CA TYR A 15 23.41 4.37 -34.80
C TYR A 15 22.40 5.50 -34.82
N GLU A 16 22.21 6.09 -35.99
CA GLU A 16 21.08 6.95 -36.29
C GLU A 16 19.82 6.11 -36.59
N THR A 17 18.73 6.58 -35.99
CA THR A 17 17.30 6.47 -36.29
C THR A 17 16.84 5.80 -37.59
N GLY A 18 15.81 4.94 -37.46
CA GLY A 18 14.71 4.86 -38.43
C GLY A 18 14.15 3.47 -38.71
N GLY A 19 12.84 3.29 -38.52
CA GLY A 19 12.04 2.35 -39.34
C GLY A 19 11.40 1.17 -38.62
N GLU A 20 10.16 1.37 -38.19
CA GLU A 20 9.03 0.42 -38.31
C GLU A 20 9.18 -1.02 -37.80
N TYR A 21 8.61 -1.27 -36.60
CA TYR A 21 8.01 -2.56 -36.27
C TYR A 21 6.54 -2.33 -35.90
N MET A 22 5.65 -2.51 -36.86
CA MET A 22 4.26 -2.89 -36.58
C MET A 22 4.27 -4.38 -36.22
N GLU A 23 4.21 -4.70 -34.94
CA GLU A 23 3.61 -5.97 -34.50
C GLU A 23 2.19 -5.68 -34.01
N GLN A 24 1.23 -6.01 -34.86
CA GLN A 24 -0.17 -6.12 -34.51
C GLN A 24 -0.32 -7.30 -33.52
N TYR A 25 -0.59 -6.99 -32.26
CA TYR A 25 -1.14 -7.96 -31.30
C TYR A 25 -2.65 -7.80 -31.27
N PRO A 26 -3.44 -8.74 -31.82
CA PRO A 26 -4.86 -8.83 -31.55
C PRO A 26 -5.10 -9.62 -30.25
N GLY A 27 -5.94 -9.09 -29.36
CA GLY A 27 -6.64 -9.90 -28.36
C GLY A 27 -6.26 -9.64 -26.89
N GLU A 28 -7.23 -9.06 -26.17
CA GLU A 28 -7.45 -9.24 -24.73
C GLU A 28 -6.51 -8.54 -23.75
N LEU A 29 -6.43 -7.21 -23.86
CA LEU A 29 -6.39 -6.35 -22.67
C LEU A 29 -7.81 -6.21 -22.11
N GLU A 30 -8.38 -7.29 -21.55
CA GLU A 30 -9.48 -7.13 -20.62
C GLU A 30 -8.95 -6.50 -19.33
N THR A 31 -9.00 -5.18 -19.32
CA THR A 31 -9.05 -4.33 -18.15
C THR A 31 -9.97 -4.91 -17.08
N VAL A 32 -9.41 -5.64 -16.11
CA VAL A 32 -10.10 -5.96 -14.84
C VAL A 32 -10.02 -4.74 -13.90
N TYR A 33 -10.36 -3.56 -14.42
CA TYR A 33 -11.09 -2.56 -13.65
C TYR A 33 -12.53 -2.81 -14.04
N GLY A 34 -13.30 -3.49 -13.18
CA GLY A 34 -14.75 -3.55 -13.38
C GLY A 34 -15.22 -2.13 -13.68
N SER A 35 -15.81 -1.94 -14.85
CA SER A 35 -16.29 -0.64 -15.30
C SER A 35 -17.24 -0.12 -14.23
N MET A 36 -16.77 0.86 -13.45
CA MET A 36 -17.65 1.59 -12.57
C MET A 36 -18.69 2.25 -13.47
N THR A 37 -19.95 1.83 -13.34
CA THR A 37 -21.05 2.45 -14.08
C THR A 37 -21.10 3.95 -13.76
N ASP A 38 -21.56 4.76 -14.70
CA ASP A 38 -21.70 6.22 -14.50
C ASP A 38 -22.50 6.54 -13.22
N GLU A 39 -23.47 5.69 -12.87
CA GLU A 39 -24.23 5.80 -11.62
C GLU A 39 -23.38 5.63 -10.36
N THR A 40 -22.41 4.71 -10.36
CA THR A 40 -21.51 4.51 -9.21
C THR A 40 -20.53 5.67 -9.06
N LEU A 41 -20.04 6.22 -10.17
CA LEU A 41 -19.20 7.40 -10.17
C LEU A 41 -19.98 8.63 -9.67
N ALA A 42 -21.21 8.82 -10.15
CA ALA A 42 -22.09 9.90 -9.70
C ALA A 42 -22.42 9.78 -8.20
N LYS A 43 -22.71 8.57 -7.68
CA LYS A 43 -22.92 8.34 -6.24
C LYS A 43 -21.67 8.63 -5.40
N LEU A 44 -20.49 8.29 -5.91
CA LEU A 44 -19.21 8.60 -5.25
C LEU A 44 -18.91 10.10 -5.25
N GLN A 45 -19.18 10.79 -6.36
CA GLN A 45 -19.07 12.24 -6.49
C GLN A 45 -20.05 12.94 -5.54
N ALA A 46 -21.34 12.60 -5.57
CA ALA A 46 -22.35 13.14 -4.66
C ALA A 46 -22.00 12.89 -3.19
N ARG A 47 -21.42 11.73 -2.84
CA ARG A 47 -20.96 11.44 -1.48
C ARG A 47 -19.73 12.26 -1.08
N ARG A 48 -18.82 12.55 -2.02
CA ARG A 48 -17.68 13.46 -1.81
C ARG A 48 -18.14 14.90 -1.62
N GLU A 49 -19.10 15.34 -2.43
CA GLU A 49 -19.72 16.66 -2.34
C GLU A 49 -20.52 16.83 -1.03
N ALA A 50 -21.30 15.82 -0.64
CA ALA A 50 -21.97 15.81 0.67
C ALA A 50 -20.96 15.85 1.82
N ARG A 51 -19.79 15.19 1.66
CA ARG A 51 -18.66 15.32 2.60
C ARG A 51 -17.97 16.68 2.51
N ALA A 52 -18.24 17.54 1.54
CA ALA A 52 -17.75 18.92 1.53
C ALA A 52 -18.73 19.88 2.22
N LEU A 53 -19.96 19.44 2.55
CA LEU A 53 -20.99 20.26 3.18
C LEU A 53 -21.02 20.10 4.71
N ASP A 54 -21.44 21.17 5.36
CA ASP A 54 -21.68 21.25 6.80
C ASP A 54 -23.06 20.67 7.16
N VAL A 55 -23.34 20.52 8.45
CA VAL A 55 -24.64 20.01 8.96
C VAL A 55 -25.83 20.84 8.45
N THR A 56 -25.58 22.11 8.09
CA THR A 56 -26.57 23.02 7.51
C THR A 56 -26.58 23.05 5.98
N GLY A 57 -25.91 22.11 5.29
CA GLY A 57 -25.88 22.03 3.83
C GLY A 57 -25.03 23.09 3.11
N LYS A 58 -24.21 23.86 3.83
CA LYS A 58 -23.30 24.88 3.25
C LYS A 58 -21.90 24.29 3.05
N PRO A 59 -21.10 24.74 2.07
CA PRO A 59 -19.72 24.27 1.91
C PRO A 59 -18.90 24.58 3.17
N ARG A 60 -18.18 23.57 3.69
CA ARG A 60 -17.40 23.67 4.91
C ARG A 60 -16.21 24.61 4.70
N LYS A 61 -16.13 25.66 5.51
CA LYS A 61 -15.00 26.62 5.50
C LYS A 61 -13.72 26.05 6.12
N ALA A 62 -13.84 25.00 6.95
CA ALA A 62 -12.72 24.38 7.64
C ALA A 62 -12.88 22.85 7.66
N PRO A 63 -11.76 22.09 7.63
CA PRO A 63 -11.81 20.64 7.79
C PRO A 63 -12.39 20.26 9.16
N VAL A 64 -13.13 19.15 9.23
CA VAL A 64 -13.79 18.65 10.46
C VAL A 64 -12.79 18.56 11.59
N THR A 65 -12.84 19.49 12.53
CA THR A 65 -12.03 19.54 13.74
C THR A 65 -12.46 18.44 14.71
N GLY A 66 -11.51 17.83 15.43
CA GLY A 66 -11.80 16.80 16.45
C GLY A 66 -11.66 15.33 16.01
N VAL A 67 -11.43 15.03 14.72
CA VAL A 67 -11.08 13.67 14.30
C VAL A 67 -9.61 13.39 14.64
N PRO A 68 -9.28 12.31 15.37
CA PRO A 68 -7.91 11.92 15.65
C PRO A 68 -7.05 11.89 14.39
N ARG A 69 -5.80 12.35 14.49
CA ARG A 69 -4.86 12.50 13.35
C ARG A 69 -4.72 11.19 12.56
N VAL A 70 -4.79 10.05 13.24
CA VAL A 70 -4.70 8.69 12.68
C VAL A 70 -5.76 8.42 11.60
N HIS A 71 -6.99 8.89 11.79
CA HIS A 71 -8.07 8.69 10.80
C HIS A 71 -8.01 9.67 9.62
N ARG A 72 -7.13 10.67 9.68
CA ARG A 72 -6.88 11.61 8.57
C ARG A 72 -5.70 11.19 7.71
N GLN A 73 -4.85 10.27 8.18
CA GLN A 73 -3.68 9.85 7.42
C GLN A 73 -4.10 8.92 6.28
N PRO A 74 -3.81 9.28 5.02
CA PRO A 74 -4.11 8.41 3.89
C PRO A 74 -3.17 7.20 3.84
N GLU A 75 -1.99 7.32 4.44
CA GLU A 75 -0.95 6.30 4.47
C GLU A 75 -0.63 5.89 5.90
N ALA A 76 -0.39 4.59 6.10
CA ALA A 76 0.04 4.05 7.38
C ALA A 76 1.42 4.59 7.79
N ALA A 77 1.64 4.68 9.10
CA ALA A 77 2.95 4.93 9.65
C ALA A 77 3.91 3.82 9.23
N ALA A 78 5.14 4.22 8.89
CA ALA A 78 6.22 3.33 8.50
C ALA A 78 7.33 3.48 9.54
N GLU A 79 7.48 2.49 10.40
CA GLU A 79 8.56 2.45 11.38
C GLU A 79 9.75 1.71 10.79
N PRO A 80 10.99 2.18 10.94
CA PRO A 80 12.14 1.46 10.39
C PRO A 80 12.35 0.09 11.06
N ASN A 81 12.74 -0.90 10.27
CA ASN A 81 13.11 -2.22 10.76
C ASN A 81 14.58 -2.22 11.19
N TRP A 82 14.86 -1.75 12.41
CA TRP A 82 16.22 -1.63 12.92
C TRP A 82 17.01 -2.93 12.88
N ARG A 83 16.34 -4.05 13.19
CA ARG A 83 16.97 -5.37 13.18
C ARG A 83 17.53 -5.74 11.80
N TYR A 84 16.79 -5.45 10.73
CA TYR A 84 17.28 -5.67 9.38
C TYR A 84 18.47 -4.77 9.07
N HIS A 85 18.40 -3.50 9.46
CA HIS A 85 19.47 -2.53 9.23
C HIS A 85 20.76 -2.83 9.99
N GLU A 86 20.68 -3.38 11.20
CA GLU A 86 21.85 -3.82 11.97
C GLU A 86 22.56 -5.00 11.30
N ILE A 87 21.79 -5.99 10.83
CA ILE A 87 22.33 -7.22 10.24
C ILE A 87 22.85 -6.98 8.82
N GLU A 88 22.03 -6.39 7.95
CA GLU A 88 22.37 -6.18 6.54
C GLU A 88 23.22 -4.92 6.33
N GLY A 89 23.15 -3.94 7.24
CA GLY A 89 24.01 -2.75 7.16
C GLY A 89 25.49 -3.07 7.35
N GLU A 90 25.82 -4.09 8.14
CA GLU A 90 27.19 -4.57 8.31
C GLU A 90 27.61 -5.55 7.19
N ALA A 91 26.68 -6.36 6.69
CA ALA A 91 26.95 -7.39 5.68
C ALA A 91 27.04 -6.83 4.24
N ALA A 92 26.18 -5.86 3.89
CA ALA A 92 26.19 -5.24 2.58
C ALA A 92 27.38 -4.28 2.48
N ARG A 93 28.38 -4.57 1.63
CA ARG A 93 29.40 -3.58 1.27
C ARG A 93 28.73 -2.47 0.45
N PRO A 94 28.47 -1.26 1.01
CA PRO A 94 27.85 -0.24 0.22
C PRO A 94 28.84 0.21 -0.85
N LEU A 95 28.43 0.19 -2.11
CA LEU A 95 29.19 0.82 -3.18
C LEU A 95 29.38 2.29 -2.79
N ARG A 96 30.62 2.74 -2.58
CA ARG A 96 30.93 4.12 -2.16
C ARG A 96 31.14 4.99 -3.39
N THR A 97 30.05 5.51 -3.91
CA THR A 97 30.04 6.52 -4.98
C THR A 97 29.48 7.84 -4.45
N SER A 98 29.80 8.96 -5.10
CA SER A 98 29.26 10.27 -4.72
C SER A 98 27.73 10.29 -4.67
N ALA A 99 27.07 9.58 -5.60
CA ALA A 99 25.63 9.42 -5.62
C ALA A 99 25.10 8.65 -4.39
N THR A 100 25.71 7.51 -4.05
CA THR A 100 25.29 6.69 -2.89
C THR A 100 25.57 7.36 -1.55
N GLU A 101 26.65 8.14 -1.44
CA GLU A 101 26.92 8.96 -0.25
C GLU A 101 25.89 10.09 -0.07
N LEU A 102 25.53 10.80 -1.15
CA LEU A 102 24.42 11.77 -1.09
C LEU A 102 23.10 11.13 -0.69
N LEU A 103 22.85 9.89 -1.10
CA LEU A 103 21.66 9.14 -0.74
C LEU A 103 21.62 8.79 0.75
N LYS A 104 22.77 8.48 1.37
CA LYS A 104 22.86 8.24 2.83
C LYS A 104 22.53 9.48 3.65
N THR A 105 22.89 10.67 3.17
CA THR A 105 22.61 11.93 3.89
C THR A 105 21.12 12.28 3.97
N ARG A 106 20.25 11.67 3.14
CA ARG A 106 18.80 11.92 3.13
C ARG A 106 18.00 11.11 4.17
N GLY A 107 18.68 10.38 5.05
CA GLY A 107 18.02 9.50 6.02
C GLY A 107 17.42 8.25 5.37
N MET A 108 16.69 7.47 6.16
CA MET A 108 16.16 6.17 5.74
C MET A 108 15.06 6.36 4.69
N ARG A 109 15.25 5.76 3.51
CA ARG A 109 14.31 5.90 2.39
C ARG A 109 13.10 5.01 2.59
N LYS A 110 11.91 5.62 2.61
CA LYS A 110 10.63 4.90 2.63
C LYS A 110 10.50 4.04 1.37
N GLN A 111 10.55 2.72 1.52
CA GLN A 111 10.53 1.80 0.38
C GLN A 111 9.11 1.50 -0.10
N PHE A 112 8.20 1.33 0.85
CA PHE A 112 6.80 1.00 0.59
C PHE A 112 5.87 2.09 1.13
N SER A 113 4.67 2.16 0.57
CA SER A 113 3.53 2.92 1.11
C SER A 113 2.35 1.98 1.30
N LEU A 114 1.62 2.13 2.40
CA LEU A 114 0.42 1.36 2.70
C LEU A 114 -0.75 2.32 2.82
N SER A 115 -1.82 2.11 2.05
CA SER A 115 -3.02 2.95 2.07
C SER A 115 -4.30 2.10 1.97
N PRO A 116 -5.34 2.34 2.78
CA PRO A 116 -5.42 3.36 3.83
C PRO A 116 -4.61 2.98 5.09
N ALA A 117 -4.33 3.97 5.95
CA ALA A 117 -3.72 3.76 7.27
C ALA A 117 -4.62 2.99 8.25
N HIS A 118 -5.92 3.14 8.07
CA HIS A 118 -6.95 2.61 8.95
C HIS A 118 -8.10 2.01 8.14
N ILE A 119 -8.54 0.81 8.52
CA ILE A 119 -9.73 0.17 7.97
C ILE A 119 -10.83 0.17 9.03
N HIS A 120 -11.86 0.98 8.80
CA HIS A 120 -13.06 0.96 9.64
C HIS A 120 -14.16 0.16 8.96
N PHE A 121 -14.51 -1.01 9.47
CA PHE A 121 -15.54 -1.89 8.90
C PHE A 121 -16.96 -1.32 9.02
N GLY A 122 -17.22 -0.49 10.03
CA GLY A 122 -18.56 0.04 10.26
C GLY A 122 -19.32 -0.76 11.32
N ARG A 123 -20.64 -0.68 11.25
CA ARG A 123 -21.53 -1.54 12.02
C ARG A 123 -21.65 -2.88 11.31
N VAL A 124 -21.33 -3.96 11.99
CA VAL A 124 -21.40 -5.34 11.49
C VAL A 124 -22.34 -6.13 12.39
N GLN A 125 -23.26 -6.91 11.83
CA GLN A 125 -24.12 -7.78 12.63
C GLN A 125 -23.34 -8.97 13.15
N LEU A 126 -23.69 -9.47 14.32
CA LEU A 126 -23.15 -10.72 14.86
C LEU A 126 -23.28 -11.86 13.83
N GLY A 127 -22.21 -12.63 13.63
CA GLY A 127 -22.09 -13.66 12.59
C GLY A 127 -21.84 -13.12 11.17
N GLY A 128 -21.88 -11.79 10.98
CA GLY A 128 -21.63 -11.14 9.70
C GLY A 128 -20.16 -11.22 9.28
N ARG A 129 -19.93 -11.39 7.97
CA ARG A 129 -18.61 -11.36 7.34
C ARG A 129 -18.48 -10.15 6.42
N ILE A 130 -17.42 -9.38 6.57
CA ILE A 130 -17.14 -8.20 5.73
C ILE A 130 -15.67 -8.17 5.30
N SER A 131 -15.42 -7.87 4.03
CA SER A 131 -14.07 -7.70 3.48
C SER A 131 -13.82 -6.25 3.06
N LYS A 132 -12.61 -5.76 3.32
CA LYS A 132 -12.11 -4.46 2.83
C LYS A 132 -10.68 -4.61 2.33
N PHE A 133 -10.24 -3.63 1.53
CA PHE A 133 -8.95 -3.69 0.87
C PHE A 133 -8.01 -2.58 1.37
N ALA A 134 -6.75 -2.94 1.56
CA ALA A 134 -5.63 -2.02 1.61
C ALA A 134 -4.71 -2.27 0.41
N LYS A 135 -3.97 -1.24 0.00
CA LYS A 135 -2.99 -1.26 -1.08
C LYS A 135 -1.61 -1.03 -0.48
N LEU A 136 -0.71 -2.00 -0.67
CA LEU A 136 0.71 -1.87 -0.38
C LEU A 136 1.45 -1.63 -1.70
N SER A 137 2.12 -0.49 -1.83
CA SER A 137 2.81 -0.07 -3.06
C SER A 137 4.29 0.15 -2.81
N ASN A 138 5.13 -0.37 -3.71
CA ASN A 138 6.56 -0.08 -3.70
C ASN A 138 6.79 1.26 -4.39
N ILE A 139 7.24 2.26 -3.62
CA ILE A 139 7.53 3.62 -4.08
C ILE A 139 9.02 3.86 -4.30
N SER A 140 9.85 2.85 -4.02
CA SER A 140 11.29 2.88 -4.24
C SER A 140 11.65 2.48 -5.67
N PRO A 141 12.85 2.83 -6.15
CA PRO A 141 13.36 2.36 -7.43
C PRO A 141 13.79 0.88 -7.42
N ASP A 142 13.90 0.27 -6.23
CA ASP A 142 14.46 -1.07 -6.05
C ASP A 142 13.36 -2.13 -5.90
N LEU A 143 13.69 -3.39 -6.17
CA LEU A 143 12.83 -4.52 -5.83
C LEU A 143 12.70 -4.62 -4.31
N GLY A 144 11.47 -4.68 -3.78
CA GLY A 144 11.25 -4.84 -2.35
C GLY A 144 10.53 -6.13 -2.02
N ARG A 145 10.85 -6.76 -0.88
CA ARG A 145 10.09 -7.90 -0.36
C ARG A 145 9.27 -7.51 0.86
N PHE A 146 8.11 -8.15 1.00
CA PHE A 146 7.26 -7.97 2.16
C PHE A 146 6.69 -9.30 2.64
N PHE A 147 6.44 -9.36 3.94
CA PHE A 147 5.94 -10.53 4.65
C PHE A 147 4.91 -10.03 5.67
N ILE A 148 3.76 -10.67 5.72
CA ILE A 148 2.70 -10.28 6.66
C ILE A 148 2.45 -11.44 7.60
N ARG A 149 2.53 -11.17 8.90
CA ARG A 149 2.12 -12.15 9.90
C ARG A 149 0.61 -12.33 9.76
N PRO A 150 0.11 -13.55 9.50
CA PRO A 150 -1.32 -13.76 9.38
C PRO A 150 -1.99 -13.36 10.72
N PRO A 151 -3.01 -12.51 10.70
CA PRO A 151 -3.77 -12.18 11.90
C PRO A 151 -4.55 -13.41 12.38
N ASN A 152 -4.89 -13.43 13.66
CA ASN A 152 -5.74 -14.47 14.24
C ASN A 152 -7.22 -14.13 14.04
N HIS A 153 -8.08 -15.13 14.22
CA HIS A 153 -9.53 -14.94 14.31
C HIS A 153 -9.85 -13.86 15.36
N PRO A 154 -10.75 -12.89 15.09
CA PRO A 154 -11.76 -12.79 14.02
C PRO A 154 -11.31 -12.21 12.67
N LEU A 155 -10.02 -11.91 12.51
CA LEU A 155 -9.47 -11.33 11.29
C LEU A 155 -8.84 -12.40 10.40
N SER A 156 -8.98 -12.22 9.09
CA SER A 156 -8.31 -13.03 8.08
C SER A 156 -7.73 -12.10 7.02
N LEU A 157 -6.51 -12.38 6.60
CA LEU A 157 -5.81 -11.59 5.58
C LEU A 157 -5.49 -12.46 4.36
N LYS A 158 -5.95 -12.03 3.18
CA LYS A 158 -5.62 -12.67 1.91
C LYS A 158 -4.75 -11.73 1.08
N TYR A 159 -3.59 -12.23 0.69
CA TYR A 159 -2.63 -11.52 -0.14
C TYR A 159 -1.76 -12.50 -0.93
N LYS A 160 -1.05 -11.99 -1.94
CA LYS A 160 -0.02 -12.77 -2.66
C LYS A 160 1.35 -12.40 -2.07
N PRO A 161 2.00 -13.29 -1.31
CA PRO A 161 3.36 -13.05 -0.82
C PRO A 161 4.34 -12.98 -1.99
N GLY A 162 5.38 -12.16 -1.89
CA GLY A 162 6.44 -12.14 -2.89
C GLY A 162 7.20 -10.81 -2.96
N ALA A 163 8.11 -10.75 -3.93
CA ALA A 163 8.80 -9.52 -4.27
C ALA A 163 7.87 -8.59 -5.08
N LEU A 164 7.91 -7.30 -4.75
CA LEU A 164 7.14 -6.26 -5.40
C LEU A 164 8.09 -5.34 -6.19
N PRO A 165 7.99 -5.31 -7.53
CA PRO A 165 8.79 -4.40 -8.35
C PRO A 165 8.52 -2.93 -8.06
N ALA A 166 9.46 -2.07 -8.44
CA ALA A 166 9.32 -0.62 -8.35
C ALA A 166 8.02 -0.13 -9.02
N GLY A 167 7.28 0.76 -8.36
CA GLY A 167 6.03 1.33 -8.87
C GLY A 167 4.81 0.39 -8.83
N MET A 168 4.99 -0.90 -8.53
CA MET A 168 3.90 -1.85 -8.43
C MET A 168 3.19 -1.81 -7.08
N GLY A 169 1.96 -2.34 -7.04
CA GLY A 169 1.17 -2.45 -5.82
C GLY A 169 0.46 -3.79 -5.70
N VAL A 170 0.35 -4.29 -4.48
CA VAL A 170 -0.44 -5.47 -4.13
C VAL A 170 -1.67 -5.05 -3.33
N ARG A 171 -2.78 -5.75 -3.56
CA ARG A 171 -4.01 -5.59 -2.77
C ARG A 171 -3.99 -6.59 -1.61
N LEU A 172 -4.21 -6.07 -0.41
CA LEU A 172 -4.38 -6.81 0.82
C LEU A 172 -5.87 -6.85 1.12
N GLU A 173 -6.49 -8.02 1.06
CA GLU A 173 -7.88 -8.21 1.45
C GLU A 173 -7.96 -8.57 2.93
N VAL A 174 -8.52 -7.68 3.73
CA VAL A 174 -8.77 -7.87 5.16
C VAL A 174 -10.24 -8.26 5.33
N THR A 175 -10.48 -9.48 5.78
CA THR A 175 -11.80 -9.98 6.16
C THR A 175 -11.95 -9.94 7.67
N PHE A 176 -13.10 -9.47 8.14
CA PHE A 176 -13.51 -9.51 9.54
C PHE A 176 -14.78 -10.35 9.67
N VAL A 177 -14.81 -11.25 10.66
CA VAL A 177 -15.97 -12.06 11.06
C VAL A 177 -16.41 -11.60 12.45
N ALA A 178 -17.66 -11.19 12.58
CA ALA A 178 -18.16 -10.60 13.81
C ALA A 178 -18.62 -11.68 14.81
N ASP A 179 -17.72 -12.17 15.66
CA ASP A 179 -18.07 -13.26 16.60
C ASP A 179 -18.66 -12.81 17.92
N GLN A 180 -18.27 -11.62 18.39
CA GLN A 180 -18.66 -11.09 19.70
C GLN A 180 -19.23 -9.68 19.55
N PRO A 181 -20.34 -9.36 20.24
CA PRO A 181 -20.89 -8.01 20.25
C PRO A 181 -19.96 -7.04 20.98
N GLY A 182 -19.85 -5.80 20.48
CA GLY A 182 -19.00 -4.77 21.07
C GLY A 182 -18.16 -4.01 20.05
N ASP A 183 -17.29 -3.13 20.56
CA ASP A 183 -16.34 -2.41 19.73
C ASP A 183 -15.06 -3.27 19.59
N PHE A 184 -14.64 -3.52 18.35
CA PHE A 184 -13.48 -4.31 18.02
C PHE A 184 -12.39 -3.41 17.43
N CYS A 185 -11.18 -3.47 17.98
CA CYS A 185 -10.02 -2.71 17.53
C CYS A 185 -8.77 -3.59 17.59
N GLU A 186 -8.08 -3.76 16.47
CA GLU A 186 -6.84 -4.54 16.40
C GLU A 186 -5.86 -3.93 15.38
N GLU A 187 -4.60 -4.35 15.45
CA GLU A 187 -3.52 -3.88 14.58
C GLU A 187 -2.94 -5.05 13.77
N ILE A 188 -2.79 -4.85 12.47
CA ILE A 188 -2.12 -5.80 11.58
C ILE A 188 -0.74 -5.23 11.24
N ILE A 189 0.30 -5.96 11.62
CA ILE A 189 1.69 -5.57 11.36
C ILE A 189 2.17 -6.18 10.03
N ILE A 190 2.54 -5.31 9.10
CA ILE A 190 3.10 -5.68 7.80
C ILE A 190 4.59 -5.41 7.83
N ASN A 191 5.40 -6.45 7.65
CA ASN A 191 6.85 -6.34 7.68
C ASN A 191 7.39 -6.24 6.26
N THR A 192 8.24 -5.26 6.01
CA THR A 192 9.08 -5.18 4.83
C THR A 192 10.54 -5.30 5.26
N GLU A 193 11.45 -5.36 4.29
CA GLU A 193 12.89 -5.38 4.56
C GLU A 193 13.30 -4.18 5.41
N HIS A 194 12.89 -2.97 5.01
CA HIS A 194 13.33 -1.75 5.66
C HIS A 194 12.34 -1.15 6.67
N HIS A 195 11.06 -1.54 6.65
CA HIS A 195 10.03 -0.89 7.47
C HIS A 195 8.99 -1.88 8.02
N HIS A 196 8.36 -1.52 9.12
CA HIS A 196 7.13 -2.09 9.66
C HIS A 196 5.99 -1.10 9.43
N PHE A 197 4.88 -1.59 8.90
CA PHE A 197 3.66 -0.80 8.75
C PHE A 197 2.60 -1.32 9.70
N VAL A 198 1.94 -0.40 10.41
CA VAL A 198 0.84 -0.71 11.30
C VAL A 198 -0.47 -0.35 10.61
N LEU A 199 -1.26 -1.36 10.26
CA LEU A 199 -2.61 -1.19 9.74
C LEU A 199 -3.60 -1.36 10.89
N THR A 200 -4.18 -0.25 11.32
CA THR A 200 -5.20 -0.28 12.37
C THR A 200 -6.55 -0.69 11.78
N VAL A 201 -7.28 -1.54 12.49
CA VAL A 201 -8.58 -2.07 12.07
C VAL A 201 -9.59 -1.82 13.17
N SER A 202 -10.78 -1.32 12.81
CA SER A 202 -11.87 -1.12 13.75
C SER A 202 -13.22 -1.60 13.20
N ALA A 203 -14.08 -2.10 14.08
CA ALA A 203 -15.45 -2.48 13.77
C ALA A 203 -16.35 -2.27 14.99
N LYS A 204 -17.65 -2.06 14.76
CA LYS A 204 -18.66 -2.09 15.80
C LYS A 204 -19.61 -3.24 15.54
N VAL A 205 -19.52 -4.28 16.36
CA VAL A 205 -20.40 -5.45 16.27
C VAL A 205 -21.69 -5.17 17.03
N VAL A 206 -22.80 -5.22 16.30
CA VAL A 206 -24.14 -5.08 16.85
C VAL A 206 -24.67 -6.50 17.04
N GLY A 207 -24.97 -6.87 18.29
CA GLY A 207 -25.74 -8.07 18.58
C GLY A 207 -27.18 -7.88 18.12
N GLU A 208 -27.90 -8.98 17.85
CA GLU A 208 -29.36 -8.87 17.80
C GLU A 208 -29.81 -8.24 19.12
N ALA A 209 -30.38 -7.04 19.04
CA ALA A 209 -31.10 -6.48 20.17
C ALA A 209 -32.16 -7.52 20.49
N GLY A 210 -32.04 -8.16 21.66
CA GLY A 210 -33.09 -9.00 22.19
C GLY A 210 -34.39 -8.20 22.05
N GLY A 211 -35.31 -8.73 21.26
CA GLY A 211 -36.69 -8.30 21.36
C GLY A 211 -37.07 -8.46 22.82
N GLU A 212 -37.28 -7.34 23.51
CA GLU A 212 -38.01 -7.34 24.76
C GLU A 212 -39.40 -7.90 24.44
N ALA A 213 -39.56 -9.21 24.67
CA ALA A 213 -40.85 -9.80 24.95
C ALA A 213 -41.12 -9.57 26.43
N GLY A 214 -42.10 -8.72 26.73
CA GLY A 214 -42.55 -8.39 28.07
C GLY A 214 -43.51 -7.22 28.08
#